data_AF-A0A8T2V3A1-F1
#
_entry.id   AF-A0A8T2V3A1-F1
#
_cell.length_a   1.000
_cell.length_b   1.000
_cell.length_c   1.000
_cell.angle_alpha   90.00
_cell.angle_beta   90.00
_cell.angle_gamma   90.00
#
_symmetry.space_group_name_H-M   'P 1'
#
loop_
_entity.id
_entity.type
_entity.pdbx_description
1 polymer ?
#
loop_
_entity_poly.entity_id
_entity_poly.type
_entity_poly.pdbx_seq_one_letter_code
_entity_poly.pdbx_strand_id
1 'polypeptide(L)'
;MSAGGSINAPLCAARNYEFCVKIIRWLECEGYLKEDFRMKFLTWFSLKASEHEKRVVSVFIDTLQDNPSSLAGQLVDTFFDIISMKRHHMMPNGFHNKLWH
;
A
#
# COMPACT_ATOMS: atom_id res chain seq x y z
N MET A 1 -2.69 3.28 38.64
CA MET A 1 -3.45 2.14 38.07
C MET A 1 -4.21 2.67 36.89
N SER A 2 -3.90 2.13 35.71
CA SER A 2 -4.33 2.60 34.39
C SER A 2 -5.82 2.40 34.12
N ALA A 3 -6.41 3.32 33.35
CA ALA A 3 -7.41 3.07 32.30
C ALA A 3 -7.93 4.44 31.82
N GLY A 4 -7.98 4.80 30.55
CA GLY A 4 -7.43 4.24 29.34
C GLY A 4 -7.36 5.43 28.38
N GLY A 5 -6.18 5.71 27.86
CA GLY A 5 -5.98 6.77 26.88
C GLY A 5 -6.80 6.44 25.64
N SER A 6 -7.91 7.16 25.46
CA SER A 6 -8.71 7.12 24.24
C SER A 6 -7.90 7.80 23.15
N ILE A 7 -6.95 7.08 22.55
CA ILE A 7 -6.15 7.58 21.44
C ILE A 7 -6.82 7.21 20.12
N ASN A 8 -7.62 8.16 19.64
CA ASN A 8 -7.68 8.57 18.23
C ASN A 8 -8.23 7.57 17.20
N ALA A 9 -9.50 7.75 16.85
CA ALA A 9 -9.94 7.73 15.45
C ALA A 9 -10.84 8.97 15.28
N PRO A 10 -10.57 9.91 14.34
CA PRO A 10 -10.42 9.65 12.91
C PRO A 10 -9.32 10.52 12.20
N LEU A 11 -8.11 10.60 12.75
CA LEU A 11 -6.96 11.23 12.07
C LEU A 11 -6.23 10.26 11.10
N CYS A 12 -6.85 9.11 10.80
CA CYS A 12 -6.22 7.86 10.39
C CYS A 12 -5.64 7.78 8.97
N ALA A 13 -5.99 8.65 8.02
CA ALA A 13 -5.49 8.49 6.64
C ALA A 13 -4.18 9.27 6.37
N ALA A 14 -4.10 10.51 6.85
CA ALA A 14 -2.95 11.38 6.60
C ALA A 14 -1.69 10.93 7.37
N ARG A 15 -1.86 10.58 8.66
CA ARG A 15 -0.76 10.04 9.47
C ARG A 15 -0.24 8.73 8.90
N ASN A 16 -1.14 7.87 8.42
CA ASN A 16 -0.77 6.61 7.79
C ASN A 16 -0.02 6.85 6.48
N TYR A 17 -0.40 7.87 5.70
CA TYR A 17 0.32 8.24 4.50
C TYR A 17 1.75 8.72 4.77
N GLU A 18 1.93 9.70 5.65
CA GLU A 18 3.26 10.21 5.98
C GLU A 18 4.16 9.12 6.55
N PHE A 19 3.62 8.27 7.43
CA PHE A 19 4.36 7.15 8.00
C PHE A 19 4.73 6.10 6.95
N CYS A 20 3.80 5.73 6.06
CA CYS A 20 4.08 4.83 4.94
C CYS A 20 5.18 5.40 4.04
N VAL A 21 5.10 6.68 3.66
CA VAL A 21 6.14 7.32 2.82
C VAL A 21 7.50 7.25 3.48
N LYS A 22 7.59 7.52 4.78
CA LYS A 22 8.85 7.45 5.53
C LYS A 22 9.44 6.03 5.53
N ILE A 23 8.63 5.02 5.81
CA ILE A 23 9.08 3.62 5.85
C ILE A 23 9.51 3.14 4.47
N ILE A 24 8.71 3.41 3.43
CA ILE A 24 9.03 3.01 2.06
C ILE A 24 10.32 3.68 1.57
N ARG A 25 10.54 4.97 1.90
CA ARG A 25 11.79 5.67 1.58
C ARG A 25 12.98 5.09 2.34
N TRP A 26 12.80 4.76 3.62
CA TRP A 26 13.85 4.15 4.42
C TRP A 26 14.25 2.76 3.88
N LEU A 27 13.28 1.90 3.55
CA LEU A 27 13.55 0.58 2.95
C LEU A 27 14.30 0.66 1.61
N GLU A 28 14.03 1.69 0.81
CA GLU A 28 14.78 1.95 -0.43
C GLU A 28 16.20 2.44 -0.15
N CYS A 29 16.41 3.34 0.82
CA CYS A 29 17.75 3.77 1.23
C CYS A 29 18.61 2.63 1.77
N GLU A 30 18.01 1.67 2.48
CA GLU A 30 18.69 0.46 2.95
C GLU A 30 18.93 -0.59 1.84
N GLY A 31 18.38 -0.37 0.63
CA GLY A 31 18.54 -1.26 -0.52
C GLY A 31 17.60 -2.46 -0.56
N TYR A 32 16.59 -2.53 0.33
CA TYR A 32 15.59 -3.61 0.30
C TYR A 32 14.55 -3.43 -0.81
N LEU A 33 14.26 -2.19 -1.19
CA LEU A 33 13.32 -1.85 -2.26
C LEU A 33 14.04 -1.18 -3.43
N LYS A 34 13.55 -1.46 -4.65
CA LYS A 34 13.98 -0.75 -5.85
C LYS A 34 13.24 0.57 -5.98
N GLU A 35 13.92 1.59 -6.50
CA GLU A 35 13.31 2.91 -6.76
C GLU A 35 12.05 2.82 -7.66
N ASP A 36 12.05 1.94 -8.66
CA ASP A 36 10.88 1.73 -9.52
C ASP A 36 9.66 1.23 -8.74
N PHE A 37 9.87 0.28 -7.81
CA PHE A 37 8.82 -0.20 -6.93
C PHE A 37 8.34 0.92 -6.01
N ARG A 38 9.26 1.68 -5.40
CA ARG A 38 8.95 2.84 -4.55
C ARG A 38 8.00 3.80 -5.25
N MET A 39 8.34 4.21 -6.48
CA MET A 39 7.52 5.16 -7.23
C MET A 39 6.14 4.61 -7.56
N LYS A 40 6.05 3.37 -8.06
CA LYS A 40 4.78 2.73 -8.41
C LYS A 40 3.90 2.51 -7.19
N PHE A 41 4.49 2.05 -6.09
CA PHE A 41 3.80 1.82 -4.82
C PHE A 41 3.24 3.12 -4.25
N LEU A 42 4.05 4.17 -4.11
CA LEU A 42 3.58 5.46 -3.58
C LEU A 42 2.53 6.11 -4.49
N THR A 43 2.69 6.01 -5.81
CA THR A 43 1.69 6.51 -6.77
C THR A 43 0.34 5.81 -6.58
N TRP A 44 0.35 4.48 -6.51
CA TRP A 44 -0.86 3.71 -6.25
C TRP A 44 -1.43 4.01 -4.87
N PHE A 45 -0.60 4.07 -3.84
CA PHE A 45 -1.01 4.28 -2.46
C PHE A 45 -1.69 5.65 -2.24
N SER A 46 -1.20 6.70 -2.89
CA SER A 46 -1.80 8.04 -2.82
C SER A 46 -3.06 8.19 -3.66
N LEU A 47 -3.07 7.61 -4.87
CA LEU A 47 -4.07 7.93 -5.87
C LEU A 47 -5.16 6.87 -6.04
N LYS A 48 -4.84 5.61 -5.77
CA LYS A 48 -5.67 4.45 -6.15
C LYS A 48 -6.01 3.51 -4.99
N ALA A 49 -5.19 3.46 -3.95
CA ALA A 49 -5.43 2.57 -2.82
C ALA A 49 -6.74 2.94 -2.11
N SER A 50 -7.59 1.94 -1.96
CA SER A 50 -8.78 1.98 -1.12
C SER A 50 -8.40 2.10 0.35
N GLU A 51 -9.37 2.51 1.17
CA GLU A 51 -9.19 2.57 2.62
C GLU A 51 -8.87 1.20 3.24
N HIS A 52 -9.32 0.09 2.62
CA HIS A 52 -8.95 -1.25 3.06
C HIS A 52 -7.48 -1.54 2.75
N GLU A 53 -7.03 -1.29 1.52
CA GLU A 53 -5.63 -1.49 1.13
C GLU A 53 -4.68 -0.63 1.97
N LYS A 54 -5.05 0.62 2.27
CA LYS A 54 -4.27 1.48 3.18
C LYS A 54 -4.16 0.91 4.59
N ARG A 55 -5.24 0.34 5.12
CA ARG A 55 -5.21 -0.36 6.43
C ARG A 55 -4.33 -1.59 6.38
N VAL A 56 -4.40 -2.38 5.31
CA VAL A 56 -3.56 -3.58 5.13
C VAL A 56 -2.07 -3.18 5.14
N VAL A 57 -1.68 -2.18 4.35
CA VAL A 57 -0.29 -1.66 4.36
C VAL A 57 0.14 -1.20 5.75
N SER A 58 -0.73 -0.49 6.48
CA SER A 58 -0.44 -0.07 7.85
C SER A 58 -0.14 -1.26 8.76
N VAL A 59 -0.94 -2.33 8.66
CA VAL A 59 -0.72 -3.56 9.46
C VAL A 59 0.58 -4.25 9.07
N PHE A 60 0.92 -4.34 7.79
CA PHE A 60 2.21 -4.87 7.35
C PHE A 60 3.38 -4.11 7.98
N ILE A 61 3.33 -2.77 7.92
CA ILE A 61 4.37 -1.92 8.50
C ILE A 61 4.44 -2.09 10.02
N ASP A 62 3.31 -1.99 10.73
CA ASP A 62 3.29 -2.09 12.19
C ASP A 62 3.80 -3.45 12.68
N THR A 63 3.50 -4.53 11.95
CA THR A 63 3.87 -5.91 12.32
C THR A 63 5.31 -6.26 11.95
N LEU A 64 5.84 -5.70 10.85
CA LEU A 64 7.12 -6.11 10.28
C LEU A 64 8.19 -5.01 10.33
N GLN A 65 7.92 -3.87 10.97
CA GLN A 65 8.92 -2.81 11.15
C GLN A 65 10.21 -3.32 11.84
N ASP A 66 10.10 -4.32 12.73
CA ASP A 66 11.25 -4.95 13.39
C ASP A 66 12.09 -5.81 12.43
N ASN A 67 11.54 -6.17 11.27
CA ASN A 67 12.16 -7.05 10.28
C ASN A 67 12.07 -6.43 8.87
N PRO A 68 12.91 -5.42 8.56
CA PRO A 68 12.79 -4.62 7.34
C PRO A 68 12.91 -5.41 6.05
N SER A 69 13.77 -6.45 6.00
CA SER A 69 13.87 -7.32 4.83
C SER A 69 12.59 -8.10 4.58
N SER A 70 11.93 -8.59 5.64
CA SER A 70 10.65 -9.31 5.53
C SER A 70 9.53 -8.36 5.12
N LEU A 71 9.50 -7.14 5.70
CA LEU A 71 8.55 -6.10 5.31
C LEU A 71 8.67 -5.77 3.82
N ALA A 72 9.88 -5.51 3.33
CA ALA A 72 10.11 -5.19 1.92
C ALA A 72 9.70 -6.35 1.00
N GLY A 73 10.12 -7.58 1.32
CA GLY A 73 9.74 -8.77 0.55
C GLY A 73 8.23 -8.95 0.48
N GLN A 74 7.54 -8.88 1.62
CA GLN A 74 6.09 -9.05 1.68
C GLN A 74 5.33 -7.92 0.98
N LEU A 75 5.81 -6.67 1.07
CA LEU A 75 5.22 -5.56 0.32
C LEU A 75 5.36 -5.79 -1.19
N VAL A 76 6.54 -6.23 -1.65
CA VAL A 76 6.74 -6.55 -3.06
C VAL A 76 5.86 -7.72 -3.48
N ASP A 77 5.94 -8.86 -2.80
CA ASP A 77 5.18 -10.05 -3.18
C ASP A 77 3.66 -9.81 -3.18
N THR A 78 3.15 -9.02 -2.23
CA THR A 78 1.70 -8.77 -2.11
C THR A 78 1.21 -7.69 -3.09
N PHE A 79 1.95 -6.59 -3.24
CA PHE A 79 1.47 -5.43 -3.98
C PHE A 79 2.05 -5.31 -5.39
N PHE A 80 3.09 -6.08 -5.75
CA PHE A 80 3.71 -6.01 -7.06
C PHE A 80 2.71 -6.22 -8.18
N ASP A 81 1.83 -7.21 -8.09
CA ASP A 81 0.81 -7.45 -9.11
C ASP A 81 -0.20 -6.30 -9.18
N ILE A 82 -0.63 -5.80 -8.02
CA ILE A 82 -1.61 -4.71 -7.92
C ILE A 82 -1.06 -3.42 -8.56
N ILE A 83 0.21 -3.09 -8.31
CA ILE A 83 0.85 -1.88 -8.87
C ILE A 83 1.37 -2.09 -10.29
N SER A 84 1.71 -3.33 -10.68
CA SER A 84 2.21 -3.69 -12.01
C SER A 84 1.11 -3.92 -13.02
N MET A 85 -0.15 -4.07 -12.59
CA MET A 85 -1.33 -4.02 -13.46
C MET A 85 -1.44 -2.63 -14.12
N LYS A 86 -0.66 -2.45 -15.18
CA LYS A 86 -0.74 -1.37 -16.15
C LYS A 86 -2.11 -1.43 -16.81
N ARG A 87 -3.10 -0.71 -16.26
CA ARG A 87 -4.18 -0.07 -17.02
C ARG A 87 -4.94 -0.99 -18.01
N HIS A 88 -5.11 -2.29 -17.74
CA HIS A 88 -5.71 -3.20 -18.73
C HIS A 88 -7.05 -3.82 -18.37
N HIS A 89 -7.71 -3.51 -17.25
CA HIS A 89 -9.15 -3.79 -17.07
C HIS A 89 -9.62 -3.31 -15.69
N MET A 90 -9.74 -2.00 -15.49
CA MET A 90 -10.91 -1.56 -14.72
C MET A 90 -12.03 -1.60 -15.74
N MET A 91 -12.64 -2.78 -15.89
CA MET A 91 -13.86 -2.91 -16.65
C MET A 91 -14.84 -1.89 -16.06
N PRO A 92 -15.37 -0.93 -16.83
CA PRO A 92 -16.55 -0.23 -16.38
C PRO A 92 -17.63 -1.30 -16.25
N ASN A 93 -18.29 -1.31 -15.11
CA ASN A 93 -19.44 -2.15 -14.87
C ASN A 93 -20.43 -1.99 -16.04
N GLY A 94 -20.65 -3.06 -16.79
CA GLY A 94 -21.71 -3.18 -17.80
C GLY A 94 -21.29 -2.82 -19.22
N PHE A 95 -21.09 -3.84 -20.06
CA PHE A 95 -21.80 -4.04 -21.34
C PHE A 95 -21.40 -5.42 -21.89
N HIS A 96 -22.10 -6.45 -21.44
CA HIS A 96 -22.31 -7.62 -22.30
C HIS A 96 -23.19 -7.15 -23.45
N ASN A 97 -22.67 -7.12 -24.66
CA ASN A 97 -23.36 -7.75 -25.78
C ASN A 97 -22.39 -8.09 -26.90
N LYS A 98 -22.44 -9.38 -27.25
CA LYS A 98 -21.94 -10.02 -28.47
C LYS A 98 -21.86 -9.07 -29.66
N LEU A 99 -20.71 -9.05 -30.33
CA LEU A 99 -20.60 -8.88 -31.78
C LEU A 99 -19.23 -9.39 -32.22
N TRP A 100 -19.16 -10.69 -32.52
CA TRP A 100 -18.18 -11.25 -33.46
C TRP A 100 -18.99 -11.94 -34.55
N HIS A 101 -18.60 -11.64 -35.78
CA HIS A 101 -19.29 -11.88 -37.06
C HIS A 101 -19.27 -13.35 -37.48
#